data_AF-A0A7Z9HGD5-F1
#
_entry.id   AF-A0A7Z9HGD5-F1
#
_cell.length_a   1.000
_cell.length_b   1.000
_cell.length_c   1.000
_cell.angle_alpha   90.00
_cell.angle_beta   90.00
_cell.angle_gamma   90.00
#
_symmetry.space_group_name_H-M   'P 1'
#
loop_
_entity.id
_entity.type
_entity.pdbx_description
1 polymer ?
#
loop_
_entity_poly.entity_id
_entity_poly.type
_entity_poly.pdbx_seq_one_letter_code
_entity_poly.pdbx_strand_id
1 'polypeptide(L)' 'MEEVTVVKKGRVLEILLNRPKVNAIDLATSRKLGEAFVLLRDDPELWVGILTAAGDRIFSAGWDLKSL' A
#
# COMPACT_ATOMS: atom_id res chain seq x y z
N MET A 1 -0.04 -10.46 10.28
CA MET A 1 -0.21 -10.29 8.82
C MET A 1 0.28 -8.89 8.47
N GLU A 2 0.95 -8.74 7.35
CA GLU A 2 1.51 -7.45 6.93
C GLU A 2 0.43 -6.60 6.24
N GLU A 3 0.24 -5.37 6.69
CA GLU A 3 -0.85 -4.47 6.23
C GLU A 3 -0.61 -3.89 4.83
N VAL A 4 0.64 -3.88 4.39
CA VAL A 4 1.06 -3.43 3.07
C VAL A 4 2.05 -4.46 2.56
N THR A 5 1.77 -5.06 1.41
CA THR A 5 2.68 -6.03 0.78
C THR A 5 3.03 -5.55 -0.61
N VAL A 6 4.24 -5.89 -1.09
CA VAL A 6 4.72 -5.50 -2.41
C VAL A 6 5.21 -6.71 -3.19
N VAL A 7 4.91 -6.76 -4.49
CA VAL A 7 5.36 -7.80 -5.41
C VAL A 7 5.85 -7.16 -6.70
N LYS A 8 7.06 -7.51 -7.13
CA LYS A 8 7.58 -7.08 -8.45
C LYS A 8 7.15 -8.08 -9.52
N LYS A 9 6.54 -7.59 -10.60
CA LYS A 9 6.19 -8.36 -11.80
C LYS A 9 6.76 -7.68 -13.03
N GLY A 10 7.95 -8.10 -13.45
CA GLY A 10 8.71 -7.39 -14.48
C GLY A 10 8.94 -5.94 -14.06
N ARG A 11 8.48 -4.98 -14.87
CA ARG A 11 8.61 -3.54 -14.61
C ARG A 11 7.48 -2.94 -13.77
N VAL A 12 6.64 -3.78 -13.18
CA VAL A 12 5.47 -3.35 -12.39
C VAL A 12 5.67 -3.68 -10.92
N LEU A 13 5.41 -2.72 -10.03
CA LEU A 13 5.30 -2.94 -8.59
C LEU A 13 3.83 -3.02 -8.20
N GLU A 14 3.36 -4.21 -7.83
CA GLU A 14 2.04 -4.38 -7.24
C GLU A 14 2.12 -4.15 -5.73
N ILE A 15 1.30 -3.24 -5.22
CA ILE A 15 1.20 -2.89 -3.81
C ILE A 15 -0.20 -3.27 -3.35
N LEU A 16 -0.32 -4.08 -2.29
CA LEU A 16 -1.60 -4.50 -1.72
C LEU A 16 -1.75 -3.94 -0.31
N LEU A 17 -2.75 -3.09 -0.11
CA LEU A 17 -3.22 -2.61 1.19
C LEU A 17 -4.22 -3.61 1.77
N ASN A 18 -3.89 -4.21 2.91
CA ASN A 18 -4.73 -5.20 3.59
C ASN A 18 -4.81 -4.89 5.09
N ARG A 19 -5.66 -3.93 5.46
CA ARG A 19 -5.92 -3.55 6.85
C ARG A 19 -7.42 -3.65 7.18
N PRO A 20 -7.93 -4.87 7.46
CA PRO A 20 -9.35 -5.09 7.76
C PRO A 20 -9.87 -4.23 8.92
N LYS A 21 -11.14 -3.81 8.95
CA LYS A 21 -12.23 -4.11 8.01
C LYS A 21 -12.37 -3.14 6.83
N VAL A 22 -11.76 -1.95 6.92
CA VAL A 22 -12.03 -0.84 6.00
C VAL A 22 -10.77 -0.22 5.41
N ASN A 23 -9.61 -0.85 5.60
CA ASN A 23 -8.31 -0.40 5.10
C ASN A 23 -7.99 1.06 5.52
N ALA A 24 -8.37 1.45 6.73
CA ALA A 24 -8.02 2.77 7.28
C ALA A 24 -6.50 2.88 7.47
N ILE A 25 -5.92 4.02 7.09
CA ILE A 25 -4.47 4.25 7.08
C ILE A 25 -4.06 4.94 8.37
N ASP A 26 -3.32 4.24 9.24
CA ASP A 26 -2.66 4.82 10.40
C ASP A 26 -1.19 5.20 10.10
N LEU A 27 -0.46 5.70 11.10
CA LEU A 27 0.93 6.10 10.94
C LEU A 27 1.84 4.95 10.46
N ALA A 28 1.66 3.75 11.00
CA ALA A 28 2.47 2.59 10.63
C ALA A 28 2.22 2.17 9.18
N THR A 29 0.94 2.10 8.78
CA THR A 29 0.51 1.80 7.41
C THR A 29 1.01 2.87 6.45
N SER A 30 0.91 4.15 6.82
CA SER A 30 1.39 5.27 6.01
C SER A 30 2.89 5.20 5.76
N ARG A 31 3.70 4.79 6.76
CA ARG A 31 5.14 4.62 6.60
C ARG A 31 5.47 3.49 5.61
N LYS A 32 4.80 2.34 5.74
CA LYS A 32 4.99 1.21 4.81
C LYS A 32 4.58 1.54 3.37
N LEU A 33 3.48 2.28 3.18
CA LEU A 33 3.11 2.80 1.86
C LEU A 33 4.19 3.73 1.31
N GLY A 34 4.74 4.61 2.17
CA GLY A 34 5.87 5.47 1.81
C GLY A 34 7.09 4.68 1.35
N GLU A 35 7.46 3.61 2.07
CA GLU A 35 8.57 2.71 1.69
C GLU A 35 8.31 2.06 0.32
N ALA A 36 7.09 1.61 0.04
CA ALA A 36 6.72 1.05 -1.26
C ALA A 36 6.82 2.08 -2.40
N PHE A 37 6.43 3.34 -2.15
CA PHE A 37 6.54 4.41 -3.14
C PHE A 37 7.99 4.85 -3.37
N VAL A 38 8.82 4.86 -2.32
CA VAL A 38 10.26 5.09 -2.44
C VAL A 38 10.91 3.99 -3.28
N LEU A 39 10.55 2.72 -3.05
CA LEU A 39 11.02 1.60 -3.87
C LEU A 39 10.65 1.78 -5.35
N LEU A 40 9.40 2.15 -5.65
CA LEU A 40 8.97 2.41 -7.03
C LEU A 40 9.74 3.58 -7.67
N ARG A 41 10.01 4.64 -6.90
CA ARG A 41 10.70 5.84 -7.40
C ARG A 41 12.18 5.58 -7.67
N ASP A 42 12.85 4.83 -6.80
CA ASP A 42 14.31 4.73 -6.77
C ASP A 42 14.84 3.50 -7.52
N ASP A 43 13.99 2.50 -7.82
CA ASP A 43 14.38 1.33 -8.63
C ASP A 43 14.21 1.62 -10.13
N PRO A 44 15.29 1.74 -10.92
CA PRO A 44 15.20 2.05 -12.35
C PRO A 44 14.55 0.95 -13.19
N GLU A 45 14.42 -0.28 -12.65
CA GLU A 45 13.74 -1.39 -13.32
C GLU A 45 12.22 -1.33 -13.16
N LEU A 46 11.69 -0.49 -12.26
CA LEU A 46 10.26 -0.33 -11.99
C LEU A 46 9.71 0.93 -12.67
N TRP A 47 8.63 0.78 -13.43
CA TRP A 47 8.05 1.85 -14.26
C TRP A 47 6.63 2.23 -13.85
N VAL A 48 5.87 1.26 -13.31
CA VAL A 48 4.46 1.43 -12.95
C VAL A 48 4.20 0.83 -11.58
N GLY A 49 3.52 1.58 -10.72
CA GLY A 49 2.97 1.08 -9.47
C GLY A 49 1.47 0.81 -9.60
N ILE A 50 1.01 -0.35 -9.14
CA ILE A 50 -0.42 -0.67 -9.02
C ILE A 50 -0.74 -0.83 -7.55
N LEU A 51 -1.43 0.14 -6.97
CA LEU A 51 -1.94 0.05 -5.60
C LEU A 51 -3.35 -0.55 -5.63
N THR A 52 -3.53 -1.66 -4.93
CA THR A 52 -4.81 -2.35 -4.73
C THR A 52 -5.11 -2.48 -3.25
N ALA A 53 -6.34 -2.84 -2.92
CA ALA A 53 -6.75 -3.08 -1.55
C ALA A 53 -7.48 -4.43 -1.43
N ALA A 54 -7.26 -5.13 -0.32
CA ALA A 54 -7.98 -6.35 0.00
C ALA A 54 -9.44 -6.06 0.37
N GLY A 55 -10.34 -6.98 -0.01
CA GLY A 55 -11.78 -6.81 0.13
C GLY A 55 -12.47 -6.43 -1.19
N ASP A 56 -13.80 -6.47 -1.18
CA ASP A 56 -14.66 -6.34 -2.37
C ASP A 56 -15.58 -5.11 -2.33
N ARG A 57 -15.66 -4.40 -1.20
CA ARG A 57 -16.59 -3.28 -1.00
C ARG A 57 -15.97 -1.90 -1.14
N ILE A 58 -14.83 -1.67 -0.51
CA ILE A 58 -14.16 -0.36 -0.46
C ILE A 58 -12.65 -0.52 -0.55
N PHE A 59 -11.99 0.47 -1.14
CA PHE A 59 -10.54 0.52 -1.21
C PHE A 59 -9.93 0.89 0.15
N SER A 60 -10.28 2.06 0.69
CA SER A 60 -9.85 2.56 2.00
C SER A 60 -10.88 3.55 2.55
N ALA A 61 -11.11 3.51 3.86
CA ALA A 61 -11.89 4.51 4.59
C ALA A 61 -11.11 5.82 4.86
N GLY A 62 -9.88 5.95 4.38
CA GLY A 62 -9.05 7.14 4.57
C GLY A 62 -8.18 7.06 5.83
N TRP A 63 -7.77 8.22 6.33
CA TRP A 63 -6.83 8.33 7.46
C TRP A 63 -7.50 7.98 8.79
N ASP A 64 -6.81 7.17 9.61
CA ASP A 64 -7.25 6.84 10.95
C ASP A 64 -6.86 7.94 11.95
N LEU A 65 -7.74 8.95 12.06
CA LEU A 65 -7.55 10.10 12.95
C LEU A 65 -7.60 9.75 14.44
N LYS A 66 -8.05 8.53 14.82
CA LYS A 66 -8.05 8.08 16.22
C LYS A 66 -6.70 7.54 16.66
N SER A 67 -5.84 7.21 15.70
CA SER A 67 -4.50 6.63 15.91
C SER A 67 -3.38 7.69 15.82
N LEU A 68 -3.72 8.96 16.03
CA LEU A 68 -2.80 10.10 16.14
C LEU A 68 -2.16 10.18 17.52
#